data_AF-A0A097QWI5-F1
#
_entry.id   AF-A0A097QWI5-F1
#
_cell.length_a   1.000
_cell.length_b   1.000
_cell.length_c   1.000
_cell.angle_alpha   90.00
_cell.angle_beta   90.00
_cell.angle_gamma   90.00
#
_symmetry.space_group_name_H-M   'P 1'
#
loop_
_entity.id
_entity.type
_entity.pdbx_description
1 polymer ?
#
loop_
_entity_poly.entity_id
_entity_poly.type
_entity_poly.pdbx_seq_one_letter_code
_entity_poly.pdbx_strand_id
1 'polypeptide(L)'
;MLAEMYRRYRVAKGEEKKKLAHELIMELARHSSQEPFWDEVKKLGLTPDKVKEVMLSLEERGEIEIKRSSDGRRLWVLTLRDIKRNPVKLDRWLALKKRQEK
;
A
#
# COMPACT_ATOMS: atom_id res chain seq x y z
N MET A 1 -3.15 -6.84 -15.42
CA MET A 1 -2.03 -6.00 -15.90
C MET A 1 -1.37 -5.21 -14.75
N LEU A 2 -1.13 -5.82 -13.57
CA LEU A 2 -0.50 -5.13 -12.44
C LEU A 2 1.03 -5.02 -12.58
N ALA A 3 1.64 -5.99 -13.26
CA ALA A 3 3.06 -5.94 -13.61
C ALA A 3 3.42 -4.71 -14.46
N GLU A 4 2.53 -4.28 -15.37
CA GLU A 4 2.76 -3.09 -16.18
C GLU A 4 2.59 -1.80 -15.38
N MET A 5 1.58 -1.72 -14.50
CA MET A 5 1.47 -0.61 -13.54
C MET A 5 2.73 -0.47 -12.67
N TYR A 6 3.29 -1.58 -12.19
CA TYR A 6 4.52 -1.54 -11.42
C TYR A 6 5.72 -1.04 -12.25
N ARG A 7 5.81 -1.41 -13.54
CA ARG A 7 6.83 -0.86 -14.44
C ARG A 7 6.67 0.65 -14.62
N ARG A 8 5.44 1.13 -14.81
CA ARG A 8 5.15 2.58 -14.89
C ARG A 8 5.50 3.29 -13.59
N TYR A 9 5.14 2.71 -12.44
CA TYR A 9 5.50 3.21 -11.10
C TYR A 9 7.02 3.36 -10.93
N ARG A 10 7.80 2.39 -11.44
CA ARG A 10 9.26 2.40 -11.32
C ARG A 10 9.90 3.56 -12.10
N VAL A 11 9.32 3.95 -13.23
CA VAL A 11 9.83 5.01 -14.12
C VAL A 11 9.24 6.38 -13.79
N ALA A 12 8.03 6.41 -13.22
CA ALA A 12 7.35 7.63 -12.81
C ALA A 12 8.10 8.39 -11.71
N LYS A 13 7.93 9.72 -11.69
CA LYS A 13 8.52 10.63 -10.71
C LYS A 13 7.47 11.60 -10.16
N GLY A 14 7.74 12.18 -9.00
CA GLY A 14 6.87 13.18 -8.37
C GLY A 14 5.48 12.65 -7.99
N GLU A 15 4.44 13.43 -8.29
CA GLU A 15 3.05 13.12 -7.96
C GLU A 15 2.50 11.91 -8.73
N GLU A 16 2.95 11.70 -9.97
CA GLU A 16 2.50 10.57 -10.78
C GLU A 16 2.94 9.24 -10.17
N LYS A 17 4.13 9.20 -9.58
CA LYS A 17 4.61 8.03 -8.82
C LYS A 17 3.73 7.74 -7.62
N LYS A 18 3.27 8.78 -6.90
CA LYS A 18 2.34 8.66 -5.77
C LYS A 18 0.99 8.10 -6.24
N LYS A 19 0.42 8.65 -7.32
CA LYS A 19 -0.85 8.20 -7.88
C LYS A 19 -0.80 6.74 -8.32
N LEU A 20 0.26 6.34 -9.02
CA LEU A 20 0.45 4.95 -9.45
C LEU A 20 0.63 3.99 -8.27
N ALA A 21 1.41 4.38 -7.25
CA ALA A 21 1.56 3.58 -6.03
C ALA A 21 0.21 3.41 -5.31
N HIS A 22 -0.58 4.49 -5.24
CA HIS A 22 -1.90 4.48 -4.65
C HIS A 22 -2.83 3.50 -5.37
N GLU A 23 -2.97 3.63 -6.69
CA GLU A 23 -3.83 2.73 -7.47
C GLU A 23 -3.40 1.27 -7.31
N LEU A 24 -2.09 1.01 -7.31
CA LEU A 24 -1.53 -0.33 -7.15
C LEU A 24 -1.87 -0.92 -5.76
N ILE A 25 -1.78 -0.11 -4.70
CA ILE A 25 -2.17 -0.52 -3.35
C ILE A 25 -3.68 -0.70 -3.20
N MET A 26 -4.51 0.13 -3.82
CA MET A 26 -5.97 -0.04 -3.78
C MET A 26 -6.41 -1.33 -4.44
N GLU A 27 -5.83 -1.65 -5.60
CA GLU A 27 -6.09 -2.91 -6.29
C GLU A 27 -5.66 -4.09 -5.41
N LEU A 28 -4.45 -4.05 -4.84
CA LEU A 28 -3.98 -5.09 -3.91
C LEU A 28 -4.86 -5.19 -2.65
N ALA A 29 -5.32 -4.06 -2.12
CA ALA A 29 -6.20 -4.00 -0.97
C ALA A 29 -7.54 -4.67 -1.27
N ARG A 30 -8.09 -4.54 -2.48
CA ARG A 30 -9.32 -5.27 -2.88
C ARG A 30 -9.15 -6.78 -2.75
N HIS A 31 -7.98 -7.30 -3.14
CA HIS A 31 -7.61 -8.72 -3.03
C HIS A 31 -7.15 -9.14 -1.63
N SER A 32 -6.94 -8.22 -0.68
CA SER A 32 -6.45 -8.53 0.69
C SER A 32 -7.38 -9.42 1.54
N SER A 33 -8.62 -9.62 1.11
CA SER A 33 -9.58 -10.53 1.75
C SER A 33 -9.49 -11.96 1.23
N GLN A 34 -8.78 -12.21 0.13
CA GLN A 34 -8.56 -13.55 -0.39
C GLN A 34 -7.32 -14.15 0.28
N GLU A 35 -7.48 -15.32 0.89
CA GLU A 35 -6.39 -16.09 1.47
C GLU A 35 -6.13 -17.31 0.57
N PRO A 36 -4.87 -17.58 0.16
CA PRO A 36 -3.63 -16.93 0.57
C PRO A 36 -3.30 -15.66 -0.24
N PHE A 37 -3.23 -14.51 0.43
CA PHE A 37 -3.03 -13.20 -0.20
C PHE A 37 -1.80 -13.14 -1.11
N TRP A 38 -0.65 -13.60 -0.63
CA TRP A 38 0.59 -13.54 -1.41
C TRP A 38 0.58 -14.42 -2.66
N ASP A 39 -0.27 -15.44 -2.69
CA ASP A 39 -0.44 -16.29 -3.85
C ASP A 39 -1.27 -15.57 -4.92
N GLU A 40 -2.32 -14.85 -4.51
CA GLU A 40 -3.07 -13.96 -5.42
C GLU A 40 -2.16 -12.85 -5.98
N VAL A 41 -1.31 -12.24 -5.15
CA VAL A 41 -0.32 -11.25 -5.62
C VAL A 41 0.60 -11.82 -6.70
N LYS A 42 1.06 -13.08 -6.52
CA LYS A 42 1.87 -13.78 -7.53
C LYS A 42 1.10 -14.02 -8.82
N LYS A 43 -0.16 -14.44 -8.75
CA LYS A 43 -1.03 -14.62 -9.93
C LYS A 43 -1.23 -13.31 -10.70
N LEU A 44 -1.22 -12.18 -10.00
CA LEU A 44 -1.30 -10.84 -10.61
C LEU A 44 0.03 -10.38 -11.25
N GLY A 45 1.09 -11.21 -11.18
CA GLY A 45 2.40 -10.93 -11.76
C GLY A 45 3.29 -10.05 -10.88
N LEU A 46 2.95 -9.91 -9.60
CA LEU A 46 3.74 -9.16 -8.62
C LEU A 46 4.39 -10.13 -7.63
N THR A 47 5.58 -9.78 -7.14
CA THR A 47 6.21 -10.51 -6.05
C THR A 47 5.87 -9.82 -4.72
N PRO A 48 5.83 -10.58 -3.60
CA PRO A 48 5.64 -10.00 -2.28
C PRO A 48 6.60 -8.85 -1.98
N ASP A 49 7.83 -8.96 -2.47
CA ASP A 49 8.87 -7.97 -2.29
C ASP A 49 8.54 -6.62 -2.97
N LYS A 50 8.05 -6.67 -4.23
CA LYS A 50 7.62 -5.48 -4.96
C LYS A 50 6.47 -4.75 -4.26
N VAL A 51 5.52 -5.51 -3.69
CA VAL A 51 4.41 -4.91 -2.94
C VAL A 51 4.93 -4.22 -1.68
N LYS A 52 5.84 -4.86 -0.94
CA LYS A 52 6.48 -4.26 0.24
C LYS A 52 7.24 -2.99 -0.14
N GLU A 53 7.97 -2.99 -1.25
CA GLU A 53 8.69 -1.82 -1.76
C GLU A 53 7.75 -0.64 -2.03
N VAL A 54 6.61 -0.88 -2.69
CA VAL A 54 5.60 0.16 -2.95
C VAL A 54 5.00 0.69 -1.65
N MET A 55 4.66 -0.21 -0.72
CA MET A 55 4.14 0.18 0.60
C MET A 55 5.17 1.01 1.39
N LEU A 56 6.44 0.61 1.38
CA LEU A 56 7.52 1.36 2.03
C LEU A 56 7.70 2.73 1.39
N SER A 57 7.65 2.80 0.06
CA SER A 57 7.78 4.07 -0.67
C SER A 57 6.65 5.05 -0.33
N LEU A 58 5.44 4.54 -0.03
CA LEU A 58 4.33 5.35 0.46
C LEU A 58 4.51 5.73 1.93
N GLU A 59 5.03 4.83 2.77
CA GLU A 59 5.35 5.12 4.18
C GLU A 59 6.43 6.20 4.31
N GLU A 60 7.51 6.12 3.52
CA GLU A 60 8.58 7.13 3.49
C GLU A 60 8.08 8.51 3.06
N ARG A 61 7.01 8.56 2.26
CA ARG A 61 6.36 9.81 1.83
C ARG A 61 5.31 10.30 2.81
N GLY A 62 5.06 9.56 3.89
CA GLY A 62 4.03 9.86 4.90
C GLY A 62 2.60 9.57 4.43
N GLU A 63 2.42 8.87 3.31
CA GLU A 63 1.11 8.61 2.71
C GLU A 63 0.35 7.48 3.42
N ILE A 64 1.09 6.49 3.94
CA ILE A 64 0.53 5.38 4.72
C ILE A 64 1.41 5.12 5.94
N GLU A 65 0.86 4.48 6.97
CA GLU A 65 1.66 3.94 8.07
C GLU A 65 1.48 2.42 8.08
N ILE A 66 2.60 1.70 7.97
CA ILE A 66 2.55 0.25 8.01
C ILE A 66 2.39 -0.15 9.47
N LYS A 67 1.26 -0.80 9.79
CA LYS A 67 1.00 -1.28 11.15
C LYS A 67 2.14 -2.20 11.59
N ARG A 68 2.62 -2.00 12.81
CA ARG A 68 3.65 -2.84 13.42
C ARG A 68 3.01 -3.61 14.57
N SER A 69 3.35 -4.89 14.69
CA SER A 69 2.99 -5.68 15.86
C SER A 69 3.77 -5.17 17.08
N SER A 70 3.35 -5.52 18.28
CA SER A 70 4.09 -5.21 19.52
C SER A 70 5.51 -5.81 19.51
N ASP A 71 5.75 -6.84 18.70
CA ASP A 71 7.06 -7.47 18.43
C ASP A 71 7.93 -6.67 17.44
N GLY A 72 7.45 -5.51 16.94
CA GLY A 72 8.14 -4.71 15.93
C GLY A 72 7.97 -5.19 14.48
N ARG A 73 7.31 -6.34 14.26
CA ARG A 73 7.09 -6.90 12.92
C ARG A 73 6.07 -6.09 12.12
N ARG A 74 6.37 -5.82 10.85
CA ARG A 74 5.47 -5.12 9.91
C ARG A 74 4.30 -6.01 9.47
N LEU A 75 3.09 -5.51 9.65
CA LEU A 75 1.83 -6.19 9.37
C LEU A 75 1.25 -5.74 8.02
N TRP A 76 1.88 -6.22 6.94
CA TRP A 76 1.55 -5.85 5.57
C TRP A 76 0.08 -6.13 5.19
N VAL A 77 -0.37 -7.38 5.40
CA VAL A 77 -1.72 -7.82 5.01
C VAL A 77 -2.79 -7.09 5.83
N LEU A 78 -2.56 -6.88 7.13
CA LEU A 78 -3.48 -6.13 7.97
C LEU A 78 -3.56 -4.66 7.57
N THR A 79 -2.44 -4.05 7.18
CA THR A 79 -2.41 -2.68 6.65
C THR A 79 -3.23 -2.60 5.36
N LEU A 80 -3.08 -3.55 4.43
CA LEU A 80 -3.88 -3.60 3.21
C LEU A 80 -5.38 -3.84 3.47
N ARG A 81 -5.74 -4.69 4.43
CA ARG A 81 -7.14 -4.88 4.84
C ARG A 81 -7.74 -3.61 5.46
N ASP A 82 -6.94 -2.85 6.19
CA ASP A 82 -7.34 -1.57 6.77
C ASP A 82 -7.60 -0.54 5.67
N ILE A 83 -6.69 -0.44 4.70
CA ILE A 83 -6.84 0.41 3.50
C ILE A 83 -8.10 0.02 2.71
N LYS A 84 -8.38 -1.29 2.57
CA LYS A 84 -9.62 -1.76 1.93
C LYS A 84 -10.88 -1.26 2.65
N ARG A 85 -10.87 -1.28 3.98
CA ARG A 85 -12.01 -0.83 4.81
C ARG A 85 -12.17 0.69 4.81
N ASN A 86 -11.07 1.43 4.70
CA ASN A 86 -11.06 2.89 4.65
C ASN A 86 -10.33 3.43 3.40
N PRO A 87 -10.91 3.25 2.20
CA PRO A 87 -10.26 3.63 0.94
C PRO A 87 -10.14 5.15 0.76
N VAL A 88 -10.90 5.95 1.53
CA VAL A 88 -11.10 7.40 1.30
C VAL A 88 -9.87 8.24 1.66
N LYS A 89 -8.85 7.69 2.33
CA LYS A 89 -7.86 8.54 3.03
C LYS A 89 -6.42 8.06 2.92
N LEU A 90 -5.84 7.90 1.73
CA LEU A 90 -4.37 8.02 1.63
C LEU A 90 -3.99 9.51 1.74
N ASP A 91 -4.66 10.37 0.96
CA ASP A 91 -4.45 11.82 0.97
C ASP A 91 -4.88 12.50 2.29
N ARG A 92 -5.83 11.88 3.01
CA ARG A 92 -6.42 12.41 4.25
C ARG A 92 -5.90 11.69 5.51
N TRP A 93 -5.06 10.65 5.38
CA TRP A 93 -4.33 10.06 6.50
C TRP A 93 -3.30 11.05 7.06
N LEU A 94 -2.59 11.78 6.17
CA LEU A 94 -1.73 12.93 6.51
C LEU A 94 -2.48 14.02 7.28
N ALA A 95 -3.71 14.33 6.87
CA ALA A 95 -4.50 15.40 7.48
C ALA A 95 -5.13 15.01 8.84
N LEU A 96 -5.34 13.72 9.11
CA LEU A 96 -6.02 13.27 10.33
C LEU A 96 -5.09 13.10 11.54
N LYS A 97 -3.81 12.77 11.35
CA LYS A 97 -2.89 12.64 12.49
C LYS A 97 -2.53 13.97 13.14
N LYS A 98 -2.70 15.11 12.45
CA LYS A 98 -2.51 16.45 13.04
C LYS A 98 -3.56 16.83 14.09
N ARG A 99 -4.53 15.94 14.39
CA ARG A 99 -5.65 16.20 15.31
C ARG A 99 -5.75 15.26 16.51
N GLN A 100 -4.79 14.33 16.67
CA GLN A 100 -4.73 13.46 17.85
C GLN A 100 -3.60 13.79 18.83
N GLU A 101 -2.85 14.86 18.58
CA GLU A 101 -2.06 15.54 19.61
C GLU A 101 -2.86 16.75 20.12
N LYS A 102 -3.84 16.49 20.99
CA LYS A 102 -4.37 17.52 21.89
C LYS A 102 -4.95 16.90 23.15
#